data_AF-A0A3R9CZ77-F1
#
_entry.id   AF-A0A3R9CZ77-F1
#
_cell.length_a   1.000
_cell.length_b   1.000
_cell.length_c   1.000
_cell.angle_alpha   90.00
_cell.angle_beta   90.00
_cell.angle_gamma   90.00
#
_symmetry.space_group_name_H-M   'P 1'
#
loop_
_entity.id
_entity.type
_entity.pdbx_description
1 polymer ?
#
loop_
_entity_poly.entity_id
_entity_poly.type
_entity_poly.pdbx_seq_one_letter_code
_entity_poly.pdbx_strand_id
1 'polypeptide(L)'
;MALTDKQVRSAKPSDKPYKLVNTLDLYLPGSLIWYLKYRFEGKESRVPLGSYPETSPALAREKRNATKRILKSGLNPSQQCRSEKIIVDESLTFQYIATLWHTDCLRLVVAQ
;
A
#
# COMPACT_ATOMS: atom_id res chain seq x y z
N MET A 1 15.84 -20.24 6.19
CA MET A 1 14.60 -20.99 5.87
C MET A 1 13.52 -19.98 5.52
N ALA A 2 12.73 -20.23 4.48
CA ALA A 2 11.71 -19.29 4.03
C ALA A 2 10.45 -19.37 4.90
N LEU A 3 9.80 -18.24 5.17
CA LEU A 3 8.54 -18.24 5.94
C LEU A 3 7.46 -19.03 5.18
N THR A 4 6.90 -20.03 5.84
CA THR A 4 5.79 -20.86 5.34
C THR A 4 4.46 -20.34 5.89
N ASP A 5 3.35 -20.49 5.15
CA ASP A 5 2.03 -19.98 5.55
C ASP A 5 1.61 -20.43 6.97
N LYS A 6 1.98 -21.66 7.36
CA LYS A 6 1.78 -22.19 8.72
C LYS A 6 2.43 -21.32 9.81
N GLN A 7 3.62 -20.78 9.55
CA GLN A 7 4.36 -19.94 10.50
C GLN A 7 3.74 -18.55 10.64
N VAL A 8 3.15 -18.02 9.57
CA VAL A 8 2.41 -16.74 9.60
C VAL A 8 1.10 -16.91 10.37
N ARG A 9 0.36 -17.99 10.11
CA ARG A 9 -0.89 -18.28 10.84
C ARG A 9 -0.67 -18.57 12.33
N SER A 10 0.45 -19.21 12.68
CA SER A 10 0.80 -19.47 14.09
C SER A 10 1.37 -18.24 14.81
N ALA A 11 1.60 -17.14 14.09
CA ALA A 11 2.18 -15.93 14.65
C ALA A 11 1.14 -15.25 15.55
N LYS A 12 1.33 -15.34 16.87
CA LYS A 12 0.42 -14.72 17.84
C LYS A 12 0.58 -13.19 17.81
N PRO A 13 -0.50 -12.40 17.86
CA PRO A 13 -0.36 -10.98 18.14
C PRO A 13 0.37 -10.84 19.47
N SER A 14 1.51 -10.15 19.46
CA SER A 14 2.31 -9.86 20.65
C SER A 14 2.26 -8.37 20.89
N ASP A 15 2.25 -7.95 22.16
CA ASP A 15 2.26 -6.53 22.57
C ASP A 15 3.40 -5.71 21.95
N LYS A 16 4.47 -6.38 21.51
CA LYS A 16 5.60 -5.74 20.83
C LYS A 16 5.60 -6.08 19.35
N PRO A 17 5.80 -5.11 18.45
CA PRO A 17 5.91 -5.37 17.02
C PRO A 17 7.16 -6.21 16.76
N TYR A 18 6.98 -7.51 16.56
CA TYR A 18 8.07 -8.42 16.19
C TYR A 18 8.14 -8.54 14.66
N LYS A 19 9.35 -8.68 14.14
CA LYS A 19 9.61 -8.83 12.70
C LYS A 19 9.70 -10.32 12.39
N LEU A 20 8.76 -10.86 11.63
CA LEU A 20 8.94 -12.17 11.01
C LEU A 20 9.82 -12.00 9.77
N VAL A 21 11.11 -12.27 9.91
CA VAL A 21 12.09 -12.09 8.84
C VAL A 21 12.06 -13.30 7.91
N ASN A 22 11.72 -13.06 6.64
CA ASN A 22 12.00 -14.01 5.57
C ASN A 22 13.45 -13.80 5.09
N THR A 23 14.09 -14.83 4.57
CA THR A 23 15.51 -14.87 4.17
C THR A 23 15.97 -13.83 3.13
N LEU A 24 15.12 -12.90 2.69
CA LEU A 24 15.34 -12.01 1.55
C LEU A 24 14.56 -10.68 1.67
N ASP A 25 14.92 -9.84 2.64
CA ASP A 25 14.45 -8.45 2.83
C ASP A 25 12.93 -8.24 3.00
N LEU A 26 12.17 -9.33 3.14
CA LEU A 26 10.73 -9.34 3.31
C LEU A 26 10.41 -9.60 4.79
N TYR A 27 9.61 -8.75 5.40
CA TYR A 27 9.17 -8.95 6.78
C TYR A 27 7.69 -8.61 7.00
N LEU A 28 7.10 -9.27 8.00
CA LEU A 28 5.75 -9.00 8.49
C LEU A 28 5.86 -8.45 9.93
N PRO A 29 5.50 -7.18 10.18
CA PRO A 29 5.33 -6.63 11.51
C PRO A 29 3.95 -7.03 12.07
N GLY A 30 3.72 -6.83 13.37
CA GLY A 30 2.45 -7.15 14.05
C GLY A 30 1.18 -6.54 13.42
N SER A 31 1.32 -5.56 12.52
CA SER A 31 0.23 -5.00 11.70
C SER A 31 -0.13 -5.83 10.46
N LEU A 32 0.40 -7.05 10.31
CA LEU A 32 0.11 -8.00 9.21
C LEU A 32 0.32 -7.41 7.79
N ILE A 33 1.24 -6.46 7.61
CA ILE A 33 1.55 -5.89 6.28
C ILE A 33 2.93 -6.37 5.82
N TRP A 34 3.03 -6.89 4.61
CA TRP A 34 4.31 -7.27 4.02
C TRP A 34 5.10 -6.03 3.62
N TYR A 35 6.35 -5.94 4.08
CA TYR A 35 7.27 -4.88 3.67
C TYR A 35 8.50 -5.46 3.00
N LEU A 36 8.93 -4.81 1.92
CA LEU A 36 10.23 -5.04 1.29
C LEU A 36 11.19 -3.91 1.68
N LYS A 37 12.33 -4.24 2.30
CA LYS A 37 13.45 -3.31 2.47
C LYS A 37 14.29 -3.27 1.19
N TYR A 38 14.67 -2.08 0.74
CA TYR A 38 15.55 -1.88 -0.41
C TYR A 38 16.48 -0.67 -0.22
N ARG A 39 17.49 -0.57 -1.09
CA ARG A 39 18.36 0.60 -1.21
C ARG A 39 18.22 1.16 -2.62
N PHE A 40 18.03 2.46 -2.73
CA PHE A 40 17.96 3.18 -4.01
C PHE A 40 18.76 4.47 -3.83
N GLU A 41 19.69 4.77 -4.75
CA GLU A 41 20.57 5.95 -4.69
C GLU A 41 21.29 6.13 -3.33
N GLY A 42 21.76 5.03 -2.74
CA GLY A 42 22.44 5.05 -1.43
C GLY A 42 21.53 5.29 -0.22
N LYS A 43 20.23 5.53 -0.42
CA LYS A 43 19.24 5.70 0.65
C LYS A 43 18.52 4.38 0.93
N GLU A 44 18.42 4.01 2.21
CA GLU A 44 17.58 2.90 2.64
C GLU A 44 16.11 3.32 2.63
N SER A 45 15.25 2.47 2.07
CA SER A 45 13.80 2.69 2.02
C SER A 45 13.05 1.37 2.11
N ARG A 46 11.74 1.45 2.33
CA ARG A 46 10.85 0.29 2.38
C ARG A 46 9.57 0.56 1.63
N VAL A 47 9.02 -0.46 0.99
CA VAL A 47 7.73 -0.40 0.27
C VAL A 47 6.77 -1.46 0.82
N PRO A 48 5.51 -1.12 1.09
CA PRO A 48 4.48 -2.09 1.44
C PRO A 48 4.09 -2.91 0.20
N LEU A 49 4.08 -4.24 0.31
CA LEU A 49 3.65 -5.17 -0.75
C LEU A 49 2.18 -5.61 -0.59
N GLY A 50 1.56 -5.38 0.57
CA GLY A 50 0.15 -5.68 0.82
C GLY A 50 -0.11 -6.24 2.22
N SER A 51 -1.38 -6.24 2.63
CA SER A 51 -1.90 -6.84 3.86
C SER A 51 -1.99 -8.35 3.75
N TYR A 52 -1.70 -9.07 4.83
CA TYR A 52 -2.11 -10.45 5.05
C TYR A 52 -3.51 -10.44 5.70
N PRO A 53 -4.44 -11.33 5.32
CA PRO A 53 -4.28 -12.52 4.49
C PRO A 53 -4.44 -12.32 2.97
N GLU A 54 -4.88 -11.15 2.51
CA GLU A 54 -5.10 -10.87 1.07
C GLU A 54 -3.87 -11.16 0.21
N THR A 55 -2.69 -10.83 0.72
CA THR A 55 -1.40 -11.15 0.11
C THR A 55 -0.79 -12.35 0.83
N SER A 56 -0.84 -13.50 0.17
CA SER A 56 -0.20 -14.73 0.65
C SER A 56 1.34 -14.61 0.65
N PRO A 57 2.07 -15.45 1.40
CA PRO A 57 3.54 -15.43 1.37
C PRO A 57 4.13 -15.70 -0.02
N ALA A 58 3.44 -16.47 -0.86
CA ALA A 58 3.85 -16.71 -2.25
C ALA A 58 3.66 -15.44 -3.09
N LEU A 59 2.49 -14.80 -2.99
CA LEU A 59 2.17 -13.57 -3.71
C LEU A 59 3.08 -12.41 -3.29
N ALA A 60 3.45 -12.33 -2.00
CA ALA A 60 4.46 -11.39 -1.51
C ALA A 60 5.84 -11.60 -2.18
N ARG A 61 6.23 -12.85 -2.46
CA ARG A 61 7.51 -13.15 -3.16
C ARG A 61 7.45 -12.74 -4.63
N GLU A 62 6.32 -12.93 -5.30
CA GLU A 62 6.12 -12.47 -6.67
C GLU A 62 6.18 -10.94 -6.75
N LYS A 63 5.43 -10.24 -5.89
CA LYS A 63 5.47 -8.77 -5.79
C LYS A 63 6.87 -8.25 -5.49
N ARG A 64 7.61 -8.93 -4.60
CA ARG A 64 9.02 -8.62 -4.35
C ARG A 64 9.87 -8.74 -5.60
N ASN A 65 9.75 -9.84 -6.34
CA ASN A 65 10.53 -10.05 -7.56
C ASN A 65 10.20 -9.01 -8.63
N ALA A 66 8.92 -8.65 -8.78
CA ALA A 66 8.49 -7.54 -9.64
C ALA A 66 9.10 -6.20 -9.20
N THR A 67 9.05 -5.88 -7.91
CA THR A 67 9.66 -4.67 -7.34
C THR A 67 11.17 -4.61 -7.57
N LYS A 68 11.87 -5.74 -7.46
CA LYS A 68 13.31 -5.83 -7.78
C LYS A 68 13.60 -5.60 -9.25
N ARG A 69 12.71 -5.97 -10.18
CA ARG A 69 12.86 -5.64 -11.61
C ARG A 69 12.75 -4.14 -11.86
N ILE A 70 11.78 -3.49 -11.20
CA ILE A 70 11.58 -2.02 -11.26
C ILE A 70 12.79 -1.27 -10.70
N LEU A 71 13.33 -1.73 -9.57
CA LEU A 71 14.56 -1.17 -9.00
C LEU A 71 15.76 -1.31 -9.94
N LYS A 72 15.87 -2.45 -10.65
CA LYS A 72 16.92 -2.67 -11.66
C LYS A 72 16.77 -1.77 -12.89
N SER A 73 15.55 -1.39 -13.26
CA SER A 73 15.31 -0.41 -14.31
C SER A 73 15.51 1.04 -13.86
N GLY A 74 15.99 1.27 -12.64
CA GLY A 74 16.26 2.62 -12.11
C GLY A 74 15.01 3.38 -11.69
N LEU A 75 13.86 2.71 -11.55
CA LEU A 75 12.60 3.33 -11.15
C LEU A 75 12.37 3.15 -9.65
N ASN A 76 11.81 4.17 -8.99
CA ASN A 76 11.49 4.11 -7.58
C ASN A 76 10.11 3.46 -7.35
N PRO A 77 10.03 2.26 -6.74
CA PRO A 77 8.77 1.55 -6.55
C PRO A 77 7.80 2.22 -5.58
N SER A 78 8.25 3.15 -4.72
CA SER A 78 7.35 3.87 -3.82
C SER A 78 6.38 4.81 -4.56
N GLN A 79 6.75 5.29 -5.74
CA GLN A 79 5.90 6.15 -6.56
C GLN A 79 4.78 5.35 -7.24
N GLN A 80 5.07 4.11 -7.68
CA GLN A 80 4.11 3.25 -8.36
C GLN A 80 2.99 2.75 -7.42
N CYS A 81 3.29 2.49 -6.14
CA CYS A 81 2.25 2.17 -5.16
C CYS A 81 1.35 3.36 -4.79
N ARG A 82 1.81 4.61 -5.02
CA ARG A 82 1.02 5.81 -4.69
C ARG A 82 0.03 6.16 -5.81
N SER A 83 0.38 5.91 -7.07
CA SER A 83 -0.49 6.21 -8.21
C SER A 83 -1.74 5.34 -8.27
N GLU A 84 -1.67 4.07 -7.84
CA GLU A 84 -2.83 3.16 -7.89
C GLU A 84 -3.89 3.45 -6.82
N LYS A 85 -3.55 4.19 -5.76
CA LYS A 85 -4.51 4.54 -4.67
C LYS A 85 -5.32 5.80 -4.95
N ILE A 86 -4.99 6.54 -6.00
CA ILE A 86 -5.67 7.79 -6.33
C ILE A 86 -6.65 7.48 -7.48
N ILE A 87 -7.68 6.70 -7.16
CA ILE A 87 -8.94 6.81 -7.89
C ILE A 87 -9.60 8.02 -7.25
N VAL A 88 -9.27 9.24 -7.70
CA VAL A 88 -10.05 10.42 -7.29
C VAL A 88 -11.42 10.20 -7.90
N ASP A 89 -12.40 9.89 -7.07
CA ASP A 89 -13.78 10.06 -7.46
C ASP A 89 -14.00 11.57 -7.65
N GLU A 90 -14.03 12.01 -8.92
CA GLU A 90 -14.16 13.42 -9.28
C GLU A 90 -15.43 14.05 -8.68
N SER A 91 -16.44 13.22 -8.36
CA SER A 91 -17.69 13.60 -7.71
C SER A 91 -17.56 13.95 -6.21
N LEU A 92 -16.40 13.70 -5.58
CA LEU A 92 -16.13 14.04 -4.18
C LEU A 92 -15.10 15.18 -4.04
N THR A 93 -14.80 15.87 -5.14
CA THR A 93 -13.92 17.04 -5.09
C THR A 93 -14.63 18.24 -4.47
N PHE A 94 -13.88 19.07 -3.75
CA PHE A 94 -14.41 20.31 -3.17
C PHE A 94 -15.09 21.21 -4.22
N GLN A 95 -14.49 21.28 -5.42
CA GLN A 95 -15.05 22.03 -6.54
C GLN A 95 -16.44 21.53 -6.93
N TYR A 96 -16.64 20.21 -7.05
CA TYR A 96 -17.92 19.62 -7.42
C TYR A 96 -19.00 19.88 -6.36
N ILE A 97 -18.67 19.75 -5.07
CA ILE A 97 -19.61 20.02 -3.98
C ILE A 97 -19.98 21.51 -3.93
N ALA A 98 -19.00 22.41 -4.12
CA ALA A 98 -19.22 23.84 -4.11
C ALA A 98 -20.11 24.32 -5.27
N THR A 99 -19.92 23.77 -6.49
CA THR A 99 -20.77 24.12 -7.64
C THR A 99 -22.18 23.58 -7.48
N LEU A 100 -22.35 22.34 -6.99
CA LEU A 100 -23.66 21.78 -6.69
C LEU A 100 -24.44 22.65 -5.69
N TRP A 101 -23.82 22.97 -4.55
CA TRP A 101 -24.43 23.84 -3.54
C TRP A 101 -24.82 25.20 -4.12
N HIS A 102 -23.92 25.84 -4.88
CA HIS A 102 -24.19 27.13 -5.51
C HIS A 102 -25.37 27.05 -6.49
N THR A 103 -25.45 26.00 -7.32
CA THR A 103 -26.59 25.81 -8.23
C THR A 103 -27.90 25.55 -7.51
N ASP A 104 -27.89 24.79 -6.42
CA ASP A 104 -29.10 24.52 -5.64
C ASP A 104 -29.60 25.78 -4.91
N CYS A 105 -28.69 26.58 -4.34
CA CYS A 105 -29.05 27.88 -3.76
C CYS A 105 -29.67 28.83 -4.80
N LEU A 106 -29.14 28.86 -6.04
CA LEU A 106 -29.71 29.68 -7.10
C LEU A 106 -31.10 29.21 -7.56
N ARG A 107 -31.36 27.89 -7.60
CA ARG A 107 -32.68 27.36 -7.96
C ARG A 107 -33.75 27.73 -6.93
N LEU A 108 -33.40 27.76 -5.65
CA LEU A 108 -34.35 28.09 -4.58
C LEU A 108 -34.78 29.56 -4.59
N VAL A 109 -33.95 30.46 -5.17
CA VAL A 109 -34.23 31.91 -5.23
C VAL A 109 -35.11 32.28 -6.43
N VAL A 110 -35.13 31.48 -7.50
CA VAL A 110 -35.92 31.76 -8.72
C VAL A 110 -37.35 31.18 -8.64
N ALA A 111 -37.64 30.35 -7.63
CA ALA A 111 -38.94 29.71 -7.44
C ALA A 111 -39.88 30.45 -6.46
N GLN A 112 -39.62 31.73 -6.15
CA GLN A 112 -40.49 32.61 -5.35
C GLN A 112 -41.02 33.79 -6.16
#